data_AF-A0A3A4P4F5-F1
#
_entry.id   AF-A0A3A4P4F5-F1
#
_cell.length_a   1.000
_cell.length_b   1.000
_cell.length_c   1.000
_cell.angle_alpha   90.00
_cell.angle_beta   90.00
_cell.angle_gamma   90.00
#
_symmetry.space_group_name_H-M   'P 1'
#
loop_
_entity.id
_entity.type
_entity.pdbx_description
1 polymer ?
#
loop_
_entity_poly.entity_id
_entity_poly.type
_entity_poly.pdbx_seq_one_letter_code
_entity_poly.pdbx_strand_id
1 'polypeptide(L)'
;MQAGKVSMAALTREQLIQYVRKLEQKVRQFQQVLKERDQEILTLKRKVTSLIQGKPDAAVSTPPAQKVEIQAPKKVQPLEEKPKTFVKKPAVGATERAKEAYEESHTVKETDSREEEAALIDEMLAYADKPEVEETAQEIPDDDSPYPTPPQEKIVFKPSINFQAGEFLSAVLDGEEEADEVKALLESLKTCEQDQKRNIMLSLTSVHWRMIKKMALRLAVENLSWEKRLFMRYGMLDEKLMSDRMDIWEQLYLDKSRPENTGIYFIDEWFDEIARGNLKYSTIDEMALDGRKPDPHATGETALGYEVLSVPQMQRMCVGARANLVSIMVQEYCAPARDNPIINRKWLMASLHDVLKCDYLMFHRKYKGEEFDVQPLFIISPGYGQRAGCWEPWSPGKKGSSGPRICLCAFPPRSSMRALLMGLADYRWEYAKADAMHYWISEGLTGKWLALFNKKEQRKDMKQVFIDCYFHWVQNEARRIPKLEKRFREFFWRNTPFGDEIKQNLKGGGMFARMIEMEDAKKKRDEEEQIEIDRIKAEREARKTARRAKMESG
;
A
#
# COMPACT_ATOMS: atom_id res chain seq x y z
N MET A 1 -47.41 -29.41 -17.44
CA MET A 1 -48.19 -29.55 -16.20
C MET A 1 -47.25 -29.91 -15.07
N GLN A 2 -47.44 -29.24 -13.92
CA GLN A 2 -46.88 -29.44 -12.57
C GLN A 2 -45.40 -29.13 -12.29
N ALA A 3 -45.24 -27.95 -11.70
CA ALA A 3 -44.09 -27.49 -10.93
C ALA A 3 -43.90 -28.31 -9.64
N GLY A 4 -42.67 -28.75 -9.39
CA GLY A 4 -42.24 -29.31 -8.11
C GLY A 4 -41.99 -28.21 -7.08
N LYS A 5 -43.04 -27.77 -6.38
CA LYS A 5 -42.90 -27.03 -5.13
C LYS A 5 -42.27 -27.95 -4.08
N VAL A 6 -41.03 -27.68 -3.67
CA VAL A 6 -40.49 -28.23 -2.42
C VAL A 6 -41.24 -27.56 -1.28
N SER A 7 -42.18 -28.31 -0.70
CA SER A 7 -42.90 -27.93 0.51
C SER A 7 -41.92 -27.85 1.68
N MET A 8 -41.71 -26.65 2.23
CA MET A 8 -41.17 -26.47 3.57
C MET A 8 -42.18 -27.06 4.56
N ALA A 9 -42.02 -28.33 4.90
CA ALA A 9 -42.72 -28.93 6.01
C ALA A 9 -42.37 -28.13 7.27
N ALA A 10 -43.36 -27.44 7.83
CA ALA A 10 -43.20 -26.72 9.09
C ALA A 10 -42.70 -27.71 10.15
N LEU A 11 -41.48 -27.50 10.66
CA LEU A 11 -40.95 -28.34 11.73
C LEU A 11 -41.93 -28.31 12.90
N THR A 12 -42.29 -29.49 13.39
CA THR A 12 -43.16 -29.62 14.56
C THR A 12 -42.50 -28.96 15.78
N ARG A 13 -43.32 -28.47 16.72
CA ARG A 13 -42.86 -27.80 17.94
C ARG A 13 -41.84 -28.67 18.70
N GLU A 14 -42.05 -29.97 18.76
CA GLU A 14 -41.14 -30.94 19.36
C GLU A 14 -39.77 -30.99 18.66
N GLN A 15 -39.72 -30.93 17.33
CA GLN A 15 -38.46 -30.91 16.56
C GLN A 15 -37.68 -29.62 16.78
N LEU A 16 -38.36 -28.48 16.88
CA LEU A 16 -37.73 -27.19 17.22
C LEU A 16 -37.16 -27.20 18.64
N ILE A 17 -37.90 -27.76 19.61
CA ILE A 17 -37.42 -27.90 20.99
C ILE A 17 -36.18 -28.79 21.06
N GLN A 18 -36.16 -29.92 20.33
CA GLN A 18 -34.99 -30.78 20.25
C GLN A 18 -33.79 -30.09 19.59
N TYR A 19 -34.03 -29.30 18.54
CA TYR A 19 -32.99 -28.54 17.86
C TYR A 19 -32.36 -27.47 18.77
N VAL A 20 -33.19 -26.72 19.50
CA VAL A 20 -32.74 -25.72 20.48
C VAL A 20 -31.92 -26.38 21.60
N ARG A 21 -32.37 -27.50 22.15
CA ARG A 21 -31.59 -28.26 23.16
C ARG A 21 -30.23 -28.72 22.63
N LYS A 22 -30.17 -29.15 21.36
CA LYS A 22 -28.92 -29.56 20.71
C LYS A 22 -27.97 -28.37 20.53
N LEU A 23 -28.51 -27.18 20.22
CA LEU A 23 -27.73 -25.95 20.15
C LEU A 23 -27.21 -25.51 21.54
N GLU A 24 -28.05 -25.56 22.57
CA GLU A 24 -27.65 -25.27 23.94
C GLU A 24 -26.52 -26.19 24.43
N GLN A 25 -26.58 -27.47 24.08
CA GLN A 25 -25.53 -28.43 24.40
C GLN A 25 -24.21 -28.09 23.69
N LYS A 26 -24.27 -27.71 22.41
CA LYS A 26 -23.07 -27.25 21.67
C LYS A 26 -22.50 -25.97 22.25
N VAL A 27 -23.33 -25.00 22.63
CA VAL A 27 -22.88 -23.76 23.27
C VAL A 27 -22.17 -24.06 24.60
N ARG A 28 -22.71 -24.96 25.43
CA ARG A 28 -22.05 -25.40 26.66
C ARG A 28 -20.69 -26.07 26.40
N GLN A 29 -20.59 -26.89 25.35
CA GLN A 29 -19.33 -27.50 24.94
C GLN A 29 -18.30 -26.43 24.53
N PHE A 30 -18.70 -25.43 23.74
CA PHE A 30 -17.80 -24.33 23.37
C PHE A 30 -17.36 -23.50 24.57
N GLN A 31 -18.26 -23.21 25.51
CA GLN A 31 -17.91 -22.51 26.75
C GLN A 31 -16.92 -23.30 27.62
N GLN A 32 -17.02 -24.63 27.63
CA GLN A 32 -16.07 -25.49 28.34
C GLN A 32 -14.67 -25.46 27.69
N VAL A 33 -14.60 -25.56 26.37
CA VAL A 33 -13.33 -25.47 25.61
C VAL A 33 -12.66 -24.11 25.80
N LEU A 34 -13.44 -23.02 25.85
CA LEU A 34 -12.89 -21.67 26.12
C LEU A 34 -12.30 -21.59 27.54
N LYS A 35 -12.97 -22.13 28.55
CA LYS A 35 -12.45 -22.16 29.93
C LYS A 35 -11.15 -22.96 30.05
N GLU A 36 -11.05 -24.09 29.34
CA GLU A 36 -9.84 -24.92 29.32
C GLU A 36 -8.67 -24.17 28.66
N ARG A 37 -8.92 -23.46 27.55
CA ARG A 37 -7.90 -22.61 26.91
C ARG A 37 -7.46 -21.44 27.78
N ASP A 38 -8.39 -20.78 28.49
CA ASP A 38 -8.04 -19.69 29.40
C ASP A 38 -7.15 -20.18 30.55
N GLN A 39 -7.39 -21.39 31.07
CA GLN A 39 -6.53 -22.03 32.08
C GLN A 39 -5.14 -22.38 31.51
N GLU A 40 -5.07 -22.85 30.27
CA GLU A 40 -3.81 -23.13 29.58
C GLU A 40 -2.99 -21.84 29.37
N ILE A 41 -3.63 -20.76 28.92
CA ILE A 41 -3.00 -19.43 28.77
C ILE A 41 -2.47 -18.94 30.12
N LEU A 42 -3.24 -19.10 31.21
CA LEU A 42 -2.80 -18.70 32.54
C LEU A 42 -1.57 -19.49 33.00
N THR A 43 -1.53 -20.78 32.69
CA THR A 43 -0.41 -21.67 33.01
C THR A 43 0.84 -21.30 32.21
N LEU A 44 0.69 -21.01 30.92
CA LEU A 44 1.77 -20.53 30.06
C LEU A 44 2.31 -19.18 30.52
N LYS A 45 1.43 -18.24 30.92
CA LYS A 45 1.83 -16.96 31.51
C LYS A 45 2.69 -17.17 32.77
N ARG A 46 2.29 -18.05 33.68
CA ARG A 46 3.10 -18.38 34.87
C ARG A 46 4.47 -18.96 34.50
N LYS A 47 4.52 -19.87 33.51
CA LYS A 47 5.78 -20.44 33.01
C LYS A 47 6.69 -19.36 32.43
N VAL A 48 6.16 -18.46 31.60
CA VAL A 48 6.92 -17.33 31.04
C VAL A 48 7.44 -16.41 32.14
N THR A 49 6.63 -16.06 33.14
CA THR A 49 7.07 -15.26 34.28
C THR A 49 8.19 -15.95 35.08
N SER A 50 8.10 -17.27 35.29
CA SER A 50 9.16 -18.04 35.97
C SER A 50 10.47 -18.11 35.16
N LEU A 51 10.38 -18.17 33.83
CA LEU A 51 11.55 -18.17 32.93
C LEU A 51 12.24 -16.80 32.88
N ILE A 52 11.47 -15.73 33.00
CA ILE A 52 12.00 -14.36 33.11
C ILE A 52 12.70 -14.15 34.47
N GLN A 53 12.21 -14.78 35.54
CA GLN A 53 12.82 -14.70 36.88
C GLN A 53 14.00 -15.67 37.10
N GLY A 54 14.25 -16.62 36.19
CA GLY A 54 15.25 -17.68 36.33
C GLY A 54 16.62 -17.42 35.68
N LYS A 55 16.90 -16.22 35.15
CA LYS A 55 18.23 -15.83 34.65
C LYS A 55 18.98 -15.02 35.72
N PRO A 56 20.16 -15.46 36.20
CA PRO A 56 21.01 -14.61 37.03
C PRO A 56 21.83 -13.67 36.14
N ASP A 57 21.82 -12.37 36.43
CA ASP A 57 23.00 -11.64 36.88
C ASP A 57 22.80 -10.11 36.91
N ALA A 58 23.52 -9.50 37.86
CA ALA A 58 23.93 -8.10 37.94
C ALA A 58 22.88 -7.03 38.32
N ALA A 59 22.81 -6.81 39.65
CA ALA A 59 22.56 -5.57 40.38
C ALA A 59 22.38 -4.26 39.59
N VAL A 60 21.21 -3.61 39.75
CA VAL A 60 21.09 -2.16 40.05
C VAL A 60 19.85 -1.95 40.92
N SER A 61 20.06 -1.37 42.10
CA SER A 61 19.04 -1.00 43.09
C SER A 61 18.37 0.34 42.75
N THR A 62 17.06 0.45 42.92
CA THR A 62 16.34 1.72 43.15
C THR A 62 15.00 1.45 43.88
N PRO A 63 14.45 2.40 44.66
CA PRO A 63 13.66 2.15 45.88
C PRO A 63 12.14 2.09 45.64
N PRO A 64 11.33 1.73 46.66
CA PRO A 64 9.92 1.34 46.47
C PRO A 64 8.99 2.55 46.31
N ALA A 65 8.13 2.49 45.29
CA ALA A 65 7.04 3.44 45.09
C ALA A 65 5.87 3.16 46.06
N GLN A 66 5.47 4.21 46.79
CA GLN A 66 4.30 4.25 47.65
C GLN A 66 2.99 4.14 46.84
N LYS A 67 2.02 3.40 47.38
CA LYS A 67 0.62 3.38 46.92
C LYS A 67 -0.01 4.75 47.10
N VAL A 68 -0.56 5.32 46.04
CA VAL A 68 -1.54 6.42 46.13
C VAL A 68 -2.81 6.01 45.40
N GLU A 69 -3.90 6.16 46.13
CA GLU A 69 -5.29 5.83 45.85
C GLU A 69 -5.89 6.78 44.79
N ILE A 70 -6.54 6.23 43.76
CA ILE A 70 -7.11 7.00 42.66
C ILE A 70 -8.50 7.50 43.08
N GLN A 71 -8.65 8.82 43.26
CA GLN A 71 -9.95 9.48 43.34
C GLN A 71 -10.43 9.93 41.95
N ALA A 72 -11.74 9.79 41.72
CA ALA A 72 -12.43 10.16 40.47
C ALA A 72 -12.39 11.68 40.20
N PRO A 73 -12.34 12.11 38.91
CA PRO A 73 -12.16 13.52 38.57
C PRO A 73 -13.45 14.34 38.75
N LYS A 74 -13.32 15.50 39.40
CA LYS A 74 -14.35 16.55 39.44
C LYS A 74 -14.30 17.42 38.18
N LYS A 75 -15.49 17.84 37.72
CA LYS A 75 -15.72 18.84 36.64
C LYS A 75 -15.03 20.17 36.94
N VAL A 76 -14.37 20.76 35.94
CA VAL A 76 -13.79 22.11 36.00
C VAL A 76 -14.43 23.00 34.93
N GLN A 77 -14.81 24.21 35.34
CA GLN A 77 -15.40 25.30 34.54
C GLN A 77 -14.32 26.06 33.72
N PRO A 78 -14.69 26.85 32.69
CA PRO A 78 -13.74 27.49 31.78
C PRO A 78 -13.23 28.82 32.34
N LEU A 79 -11.92 29.09 32.22
CA LEU A 79 -11.34 30.40 32.51
C LEU A 79 -10.27 30.80 31.47
N GLU A 80 -10.64 31.85 30.75
CA GLU A 80 -9.94 33.09 30.39
C GLU A 80 -8.50 33.14 29.81
N GLU A 81 -8.41 34.13 28.93
CA GLU A 81 -7.36 34.61 28.02
C GLU A 81 -5.90 34.58 28.52
N LYS A 82 -4.99 34.18 27.61
CA LYS A 82 -3.54 34.19 27.81
C LYS A 82 -2.92 35.58 27.55
N PRO A 83 -1.84 35.96 28.25
CA PRO A 83 -1.13 37.22 28.02
C PRO A 83 -0.22 37.17 26.77
N LYS A 84 -0.04 38.33 26.16
CA LYS A 84 0.73 38.59 24.92
C LYS A 84 2.24 38.38 25.12
N THR A 85 2.84 37.49 24.33
CA THR A 85 4.30 37.39 24.16
C THR A 85 4.78 38.26 23.00
N PHE A 86 5.79 39.09 23.29
CA PHE A 86 6.50 39.99 22.40
C PHE A 86 7.11 39.27 21.17
N VAL A 87 6.78 39.73 19.97
CA VAL A 87 7.49 39.42 18.71
C VAL A 87 7.89 40.75 18.08
N LYS A 88 9.18 40.94 17.78
CA LYS A 88 9.70 42.11 17.05
C LYS A 88 9.11 42.12 15.63
N LYS A 89 8.47 43.22 15.24
CA LYS A 89 8.00 43.47 13.86
C LYS A 89 9.19 43.68 12.90
N PRO A 90 9.19 43.11 11.69
CA PRO A 90 10.06 43.56 10.60
C PRO A 90 9.52 44.87 9.98
N ALA A 91 10.42 45.61 9.34
CA ALA A 91 10.18 46.95 8.80
C ALA A 91 9.10 46.99 7.70
N VAL A 92 8.29 48.05 7.74
CA VAL A 92 7.24 48.36 6.77
C VAL A 92 7.90 48.70 5.42
N GLY A 93 7.61 47.91 4.38
CA GLY A 93 8.11 48.12 3.01
C GLY A 93 8.45 46.84 2.23
N ALA A 94 8.65 45.71 2.90
CA ALA A 94 8.98 44.44 2.23
C ALA A 94 7.76 43.71 1.64
N THR A 95 6.55 44.01 2.12
CA THR A 95 5.31 43.32 1.74
C THR A 95 4.60 43.91 0.51
N GLU A 96 4.84 45.18 0.17
CA GLU A 96 4.25 45.80 -1.03
C GLU A 96 5.07 45.46 -2.29
N ARG A 97 6.40 45.50 -2.20
CA ARG A 97 7.31 45.07 -3.28
C ARG A 97 7.15 43.60 -3.69
N ALA A 98 6.74 42.74 -2.75
CA ALA A 98 6.47 41.32 -3.01
C ALA A 98 5.08 41.09 -3.65
N LYS A 99 4.12 42.00 -3.46
CA LYS A 99 2.81 41.97 -4.12
C LYS A 99 2.89 42.49 -5.55
N GLU A 100 3.63 43.59 -5.77
CA GLU A 100 3.84 44.14 -7.12
C GLU A 100 4.60 43.16 -8.02
N ALA A 101 5.64 42.49 -7.50
CA ALA A 101 6.36 41.44 -8.24
C ALA A 101 5.52 40.18 -8.52
N TYR A 102 4.49 39.92 -7.71
CA TYR A 102 3.56 38.81 -7.90
C TYR A 102 2.55 39.12 -9.02
N GLU A 103 2.00 40.33 -9.07
CA GLU A 103 1.04 40.79 -10.08
C GLU A 103 1.68 40.97 -11.48
N GLU A 104 2.92 41.46 -11.56
CA GLU A 104 3.69 41.52 -12.83
C GLU A 104 4.06 40.13 -13.35
N SER A 105 4.30 39.15 -12.47
CA SER A 105 4.69 37.79 -12.89
C SER A 105 3.51 36.92 -13.35
N HIS A 106 2.28 37.27 -12.96
CA HIS A 106 1.08 36.51 -13.31
C HIS A 106 0.46 36.97 -14.64
N THR A 107 0.54 38.26 -14.95
CA THR A 107 0.00 38.83 -16.19
C THR A 107 0.84 38.50 -17.42
N VAL A 108 2.17 38.35 -17.28
CA VAL A 108 3.07 37.97 -18.39
C VAL A 108 3.03 36.46 -18.68
N LYS A 109 2.66 35.61 -17.70
CA LYS A 109 2.65 34.14 -17.86
C LYS A 109 1.37 33.56 -18.48
N GLU A 110 0.22 34.22 -18.34
CA GLU A 110 -1.07 33.70 -18.85
C GLU A 110 -1.23 33.84 -20.38
N THR A 111 -0.54 34.81 -20.99
CA THR A 111 -0.59 35.05 -22.45
C THR A 111 0.41 34.17 -23.21
N ASP A 112 1.60 33.93 -22.65
CA ASP A 112 2.64 33.09 -23.27
C ASP A 112 2.25 31.60 -23.23
N SER A 113 1.58 31.16 -22.15
CA SER A 113 1.22 29.75 -21.96
C SER A 113 0.16 29.24 -22.94
N ARG A 114 -0.74 30.09 -23.45
CA ARG A 114 -1.81 29.66 -24.38
C ARG A 114 -1.32 29.52 -25.82
N GLU A 115 -0.34 30.32 -26.24
CA GLU A 115 0.29 30.18 -27.56
C GLU A 115 1.31 29.03 -27.57
N GLU A 116 2.06 28.81 -26.47
CA GLU A 116 2.96 27.66 -26.31
C GLU A 116 2.20 26.32 -26.18
N GLU A 117 1.05 26.28 -25.51
CA GLU A 117 0.23 25.06 -25.36
C GLU A 117 -0.44 24.66 -26.69
N ALA A 118 -0.85 25.64 -27.51
CA ALA A 118 -1.36 25.38 -28.85
C ALA A 118 -0.26 24.86 -29.80
N ALA A 119 0.96 25.39 -29.72
CA ALA A 119 2.11 24.92 -30.50
C ALA A 119 2.56 23.51 -30.07
N LEU A 120 2.48 23.18 -28.77
CA LEU A 120 2.78 21.85 -28.24
C LEU A 120 1.79 20.80 -28.73
N ILE A 121 0.50 21.14 -28.82
CA ILE A 121 -0.55 20.23 -29.32
C ILE A 121 -0.34 19.95 -30.81
N ASP A 122 0.03 20.97 -31.60
CA ASP A 122 0.29 20.82 -33.05
C ASP A 122 1.58 20.00 -33.31
N GLU A 123 2.62 20.18 -32.50
CA GLU A 123 3.86 19.38 -32.57
C GLU A 123 3.66 17.93 -32.08
N MET A 124 2.79 17.70 -31.09
CA MET A 124 2.43 16.37 -30.61
C MET A 124 1.58 15.58 -31.62
N LEU A 125 0.72 16.25 -32.38
CA LEU A 125 -0.04 15.63 -33.47
C LEU A 125 0.86 15.30 -34.67
N ALA A 126 1.90 16.11 -34.94
CA ALA A 126 2.88 15.84 -35.99
C ALA A 126 3.83 14.65 -35.69
N TYR A 127 4.00 14.27 -34.42
CA TYR A 127 4.81 13.10 -34.00
C TYR A 127 4.04 11.78 -33.98
N ALA A 128 2.70 11.81 -34.05
CA ALA A 128 1.87 10.61 -34.07
C ALA A 128 1.88 9.87 -35.42
N ASP A 129 2.36 10.51 -36.49
CA ASP A 129 2.29 10.02 -37.87
C ASP A 129 3.61 9.44 -38.42
N LYS A 130 4.58 9.12 -37.56
CA LYS A 130 5.80 8.42 -37.98
C LYS A 130 5.68 6.92 -37.67
N PRO A 131 5.81 6.02 -38.67
CA PRO A 131 5.93 4.60 -38.39
C PRO A 131 7.27 4.33 -37.68
N GLU A 132 7.22 3.87 -36.44
CA GLU A 132 8.40 3.38 -35.72
C GLU A 132 8.82 2.01 -36.26
N VAL A 133 10.11 1.90 -36.55
CA VAL A 133 10.80 0.69 -36.98
C VAL A 133 10.64 -0.39 -35.91
N GLU A 134 10.13 -1.55 -36.29
CA GLU A 134 10.12 -2.75 -35.46
C GLU A 134 11.56 -3.09 -35.02
N GLU A 135 11.84 -2.93 -33.72
CA GLU A 135 12.97 -3.60 -33.08
C GLU A 135 12.67 -5.10 -33.08
N THR A 136 13.10 -5.76 -34.15
CA THR A 136 13.16 -7.22 -34.24
C THR A 136 14.04 -7.72 -33.10
N ALA A 137 13.45 -8.52 -32.22
CA ALA A 137 14.20 -9.30 -31.26
C ALA A 137 15.24 -10.13 -32.04
N GLN A 138 16.53 -9.93 -31.76
CA GLN A 138 17.57 -10.78 -32.31
C GLN A 138 17.31 -12.20 -31.81
N GLU A 139 16.88 -13.07 -32.72
CA GLU A 139 16.87 -14.51 -32.53
C GLU A 139 18.30 -14.96 -32.22
N ILE A 140 18.47 -15.62 -31.07
CA ILE A 140 19.68 -16.34 -30.73
C ILE A 140 19.78 -17.50 -31.74
N PRO A 141 20.91 -17.66 -32.48
CA PRO A 141 21.03 -18.78 -33.41
C PRO A 141 20.88 -20.12 -32.68
N ASP A 142 20.03 -20.98 -33.22
CA ASP A 142 19.84 -22.35 -32.76
C ASP A 142 21.19 -23.07 -32.71
N ASP A 143 21.62 -23.47 -31.52
CA ASP A 143 22.72 -24.41 -31.30
C ASP A 143 22.18 -25.80 -31.63
N ASP A 144 22.48 -26.25 -32.85
CA ASP A 144 22.07 -27.52 -33.47
C ASP A 144 22.84 -28.70 -32.85
N SER A 145 22.71 -28.88 -31.53
CA SER A 145 23.32 -29.96 -30.76
C SER A 145 22.36 -31.16 -30.66
N PRO A 146 22.75 -32.36 -31.13
CA PRO A 146 21.85 -33.52 -31.28
C PRO A 146 21.72 -34.32 -29.97
N TYR A 147 21.36 -33.67 -28.86
CA TYR A 147 20.98 -34.38 -27.65
C TYR A 147 19.45 -34.35 -27.49
N PRO A 148 18.76 -35.50 -27.57
CA PRO A 148 17.33 -35.55 -27.31
C PRO A 148 17.10 -35.21 -25.83
N THR A 149 16.64 -33.99 -25.56
CA THR A 149 16.01 -33.68 -24.28
C THR A 149 14.82 -34.62 -24.11
N PRO A 150 14.80 -35.48 -23.07
CA PRO A 150 13.67 -36.36 -22.84
C PRO A 150 12.41 -35.50 -22.67
N PRO A 151 11.27 -35.87 -23.28
CA PRO A 151 10.04 -35.11 -23.15
C PRO A 151 9.68 -35.06 -21.67
N GLN A 152 9.77 -33.85 -21.09
CA GLN A 152 9.24 -33.62 -19.76
C GLN A 152 7.73 -33.80 -19.87
N GLU A 153 7.20 -34.91 -19.34
CA GLU A 153 5.77 -35.08 -19.16
C GLU A 153 5.25 -33.87 -18.38
N LYS A 154 4.42 -33.04 -19.03
CA LYS A 154 3.67 -31.99 -18.33
C LYS A 154 2.85 -32.71 -17.26
N ILE A 155 3.28 -32.61 -16.01
CA ILE A 155 2.51 -33.09 -14.87
C ILE A 155 1.19 -32.31 -14.90
N VAL A 156 0.12 -32.97 -15.35
CA VAL A 156 -1.21 -32.38 -15.40
C VAL A 156 -1.66 -32.21 -13.96
N PHE A 157 -1.75 -30.96 -13.50
CA PHE A 157 -2.26 -30.66 -12.17
C PHE A 157 -3.71 -31.14 -12.08
N LYS A 158 -3.98 -32.01 -11.12
CA LYS A 158 -5.35 -32.46 -10.81
C LYS A 158 -5.85 -31.63 -9.62
N PRO A 159 -6.83 -30.74 -9.81
CA PRO A 159 -7.31 -29.92 -8.71
C PRO A 159 -7.97 -30.79 -7.63
N SER A 160 -7.78 -30.40 -6.36
CA SER A 160 -8.43 -31.07 -5.22
C SER A 160 -9.87 -30.60 -5.06
N ILE A 161 -10.20 -29.43 -5.63
CA ILE A 161 -11.55 -28.88 -5.64
C ILE A 161 -12.29 -29.39 -6.87
N ASN A 162 -13.38 -30.11 -6.66
CA ASN A 162 -14.26 -30.58 -7.73
C ASN A 162 -15.47 -29.64 -7.85
N PHE A 163 -15.40 -28.66 -8.75
CA PHE A 163 -16.58 -27.91 -9.17
C PHE A 163 -17.34 -28.69 -10.24
N GLN A 164 -18.67 -28.65 -10.20
CA GLN A 164 -19.44 -28.97 -11.40
C GLN A 164 -19.21 -27.85 -12.42
N ALA A 165 -19.14 -28.21 -13.71
CA ALA A 165 -18.82 -27.23 -14.76
C ALA A 165 -19.81 -26.03 -14.72
N GLY A 166 -19.29 -24.82 -14.51
CA GLY A 166 -20.08 -23.59 -14.47
C GLY A 166 -20.77 -23.32 -13.12
N GLU A 167 -20.54 -24.15 -12.10
CA GLU A 167 -21.05 -23.93 -10.74
C GLU A 167 -20.54 -22.61 -10.15
N PHE A 168 -19.24 -22.34 -10.27
CA PHE A 168 -18.65 -21.09 -9.78
C PHE A 168 -19.24 -19.87 -10.49
N LEU A 169 -19.33 -19.93 -11.83
CA LEU A 169 -19.92 -18.85 -12.63
C LEU A 169 -21.37 -18.58 -12.20
N SER A 170 -22.17 -19.63 -12.01
CA SER A 170 -23.55 -19.49 -11.53
C SER A 170 -23.60 -18.85 -10.14
N ALA A 171 -22.71 -19.22 -9.22
CA ALA A 171 -22.66 -18.67 -7.86
C ALA A 171 -22.23 -17.19 -7.83
N VAL A 172 -21.35 -16.76 -8.73
CA VAL A 172 -20.97 -15.34 -8.88
C VAL A 172 -22.15 -14.52 -9.42
N LEU A 173 -22.87 -15.04 -10.42
CA LEU A 173 -23.95 -14.33 -11.12
C LEU A 173 -25.30 -14.39 -10.42
N ASP A 174 -25.47 -15.24 -9.40
CA ASP A 174 -26.74 -15.41 -8.71
C ASP A 174 -27.24 -14.09 -8.10
N GLY A 175 -28.44 -13.65 -8.50
CA GLY A 175 -29.04 -12.40 -8.04
C GLY A 175 -28.41 -11.11 -8.60
N GLU A 176 -27.55 -11.19 -9.62
CA GLU A 176 -26.94 -10.02 -10.27
C GLU A 176 -27.67 -9.65 -11.58
N GLU A 177 -28.01 -8.38 -11.76
CA GLU A 177 -28.73 -7.89 -12.96
C GLU A 177 -27.89 -8.02 -14.24
N GLU A 178 -26.57 -7.93 -14.11
CA GLU A 178 -25.59 -8.08 -15.20
C GLU A 178 -25.38 -9.53 -15.67
N ALA A 179 -26.04 -10.52 -15.06
CA ALA A 179 -25.77 -11.93 -15.31
C ALA A 179 -25.87 -12.35 -16.79
N ASP A 180 -26.92 -11.90 -17.49
CA ASP A 180 -27.14 -12.28 -18.89
C ASP A 180 -26.14 -11.59 -19.83
N GLU A 181 -25.76 -10.35 -19.52
CA GLU A 181 -24.72 -9.60 -20.25
C GLU A 181 -23.36 -10.29 -20.12
N VAL A 182 -22.98 -10.72 -18.91
CA VAL A 182 -21.74 -11.48 -18.68
C VAL A 182 -21.74 -12.77 -19.48
N LYS A 183 -22.83 -13.55 -19.44
CA LYS A 183 -22.94 -14.80 -20.20
C LYS A 183 -22.82 -14.56 -21.71
N ALA A 184 -23.45 -13.52 -22.24
CA ALA A 184 -23.36 -13.16 -23.65
C ALA A 184 -21.94 -12.77 -24.07
N LEU A 185 -21.23 -12.00 -23.22
CA LEU A 185 -19.82 -11.65 -23.45
C LEU A 185 -18.90 -12.88 -23.39
N LEU A 186 -19.11 -13.78 -22.43
CA LEU A 186 -18.33 -15.02 -22.32
C LEU A 186 -18.57 -15.96 -23.50
N GLU A 187 -19.80 -16.01 -24.04
CA GLU A 187 -20.09 -16.77 -25.25
C GLU A 187 -19.41 -16.14 -26.48
N SER A 188 -19.47 -14.81 -26.58
CA SER A 188 -18.80 -14.06 -27.64
C SER A 188 -17.28 -14.28 -27.60
N LEU A 189 -16.69 -14.41 -26.41
CA LEU A 189 -15.27 -14.68 -26.23
C LEU A 189 -14.82 -16.04 -26.78
N LYS A 190 -15.73 -17.02 -26.87
CA LYS A 190 -15.42 -18.36 -27.43
C LYS A 190 -15.37 -18.36 -28.95
N THR A 191 -16.16 -17.49 -29.57
CA THR A 191 -16.36 -17.48 -31.03
C THR A 191 -15.67 -16.31 -31.72
N CYS A 192 -15.18 -15.33 -30.96
CA CYS A 192 -14.55 -14.13 -31.52
C CYS A 192 -13.15 -14.40 -32.11
N GLU A 193 -12.80 -13.58 -33.09
CA GLU A 193 -11.43 -13.48 -33.59
C GLU A 193 -10.50 -12.81 -32.57
N GLN A 194 -9.19 -13.05 -32.71
CA GLN A 194 -8.17 -12.58 -31.76
C GLN A 194 -8.18 -11.05 -31.58
N ASP A 195 -8.44 -10.29 -32.65
CA ASP A 195 -8.46 -8.83 -32.62
C ASP A 195 -9.66 -8.26 -31.84
N GLN A 196 -10.77 -9.01 -31.80
CA GLN A 196 -11.98 -8.64 -31.06
C GLN A 196 -11.91 -9.02 -29.59
N LYS A 197 -11.11 -10.05 -29.25
CA LYS A 197 -10.93 -10.57 -27.88
C LYS A 197 -10.63 -9.45 -26.88
N ARG A 198 -9.74 -8.53 -27.24
CA ARG A 198 -9.39 -7.38 -26.38
C ARG A 198 -10.60 -6.51 -26.04
N ASN A 199 -11.43 -6.18 -27.04
CA ASN A 199 -12.60 -5.32 -26.85
C ASN A 199 -13.65 -6.00 -25.97
N ILE A 200 -13.88 -7.31 -26.16
CA ILE A 200 -14.79 -8.09 -25.32
C ILE A 200 -14.28 -8.12 -23.87
N MET A 201 -12.98 -8.29 -23.66
CA MET A 201 -12.38 -8.28 -22.32
C MET A 201 -12.45 -6.90 -21.64
N LEU A 202 -12.37 -5.80 -22.40
CA LEU A 202 -12.61 -4.45 -21.88
C LEU A 202 -14.09 -4.24 -21.52
N SER A 203 -15.02 -4.77 -22.31
CA SER A 203 -16.45 -4.79 -21.97
C SER A 203 -16.71 -5.59 -20.70
N LEU A 204 -16.13 -6.80 -20.57
CA LEU A 204 -16.19 -7.60 -19.34
C LEU A 204 -15.62 -6.86 -18.14
N THR A 205 -14.54 -6.10 -18.32
CA THR A 205 -13.96 -5.26 -17.26
C THR A 205 -14.92 -4.15 -16.83
N SER A 206 -15.62 -3.52 -17.78
CA SER A 206 -16.64 -2.52 -17.49
C SER A 206 -17.80 -3.11 -16.67
N VAL A 207 -18.31 -4.27 -17.10
CA VAL A 207 -19.36 -5.03 -16.39
C VAL A 207 -18.88 -5.44 -15.00
N HIS A 208 -17.65 -5.92 -14.88
CA HIS A 208 -17.02 -6.28 -13.61
C HIS A 208 -17.06 -5.13 -12.60
N TRP A 209 -16.64 -3.93 -13.00
CA TRP A 209 -16.65 -2.78 -12.08
C TRP A 209 -18.07 -2.31 -11.72
N ARG A 210 -19.06 -2.47 -12.62
CA ARG A 210 -20.48 -2.23 -12.28
C ARG A 210 -21.01 -3.24 -11.26
N MET A 211 -20.71 -4.53 -11.44
CA MET A 211 -21.08 -5.57 -10.49
C MET A 211 -20.41 -5.35 -9.13
N ILE A 212 -19.10 -5.08 -9.11
CA ILE A 212 -18.36 -4.75 -7.88
C ILE A 212 -19.03 -3.58 -7.16
N LYS A 213 -19.44 -2.54 -7.88
CA LYS A 213 -20.14 -1.39 -7.26
C LYS A 213 -21.41 -1.81 -6.54
N LYS A 214 -22.26 -2.63 -7.17
CA LYS A 214 -23.51 -3.13 -6.55
C LYS A 214 -23.25 -4.11 -5.41
N MET A 215 -22.25 -4.98 -5.56
CA MET A 215 -21.84 -5.93 -4.52
C MET A 215 -21.27 -5.20 -3.30
N ALA A 216 -20.40 -4.19 -3.51
CA ALA A 216 -19.79 -3.41 -2.45
C ALA A 216 -20.85 -2.72 -1.58
N LEU A 217 -21.84 -2.07 -2.20
CA LEU A 217 -22.93 -1.40 -1.46
C LEU A 217 -23.75 -2.37 -0.60
N ARG A 218 -23.81 -3.66 -0.96
CA ARG A 218 -24.47 -4.69 -0.16
C ARG A 218 -23.60 -5.27 0.96
N LEU A 219 -22.28 -5.08 0.95
CA LEU A 219 -21.39 -5.63 1.99
C LEU A 219 -21.74 -5.14 3.41
N ALA A 220 -22.35 -3.96 3.54
CA ALA A 220 -22.79 -3.42 4.82
C ALA A 220 -23.96 -4.20 5.45
N VAL A 221 -24.75 -4.91 4.62
CA VAL A 221 -26.03 -5.54 5.02
C VAL A 221 -26.01 -7.06 4.81
N GLU A 222 -25.29 -7.53 3.80
CA GLU A 222 -25.27 -8.91 3.34
C GLU A 222 -23.85 -9.47 3.45
N ASN A 223 -23.74 -10.72 3.92
CA ASN A 223 -22.49 -11.46 3.78
C ASN A 223 -22.48 -12.19 2.43
N LEU A 224 -21.82 -11.58 1.44
CA LEU A 224 -21.69 -12.15 0.10
C LEU A 224 -21.05 -13.56 0.14
N SER A 225 -21.45 -14.41 -0.81
CA SER A 225 -20.85 -15.72 -1.03
C SER A 225 -19.34 -15.62 -1.26
N TRP A 226 -18.64 -16.72 -1.02
CA TRP A 226 -17.18 -16.73 -1.18
C TRP A 226 -16.77 -16.50 -2.63
N GLU A 227 -17.54 -17.04 -3.56
CA GLU A 227 -17.37 -16.91 -5.01
C GLU A 227 -17.47 -15.43 -5.44
N LYS A 228 -18.47 -14.69 -4.91
CA LYS A 228 -18.58 -13.23 -5.15
C LYS A 228 -17.41 -12.46 -4.56
N ARG A 229 -16.93 -12.84 -3.38
CA ARG A 229 -15.71 -12.22 -2.80
C ARG A 229 -14.48 -12.51 -3.66
N LEU A 230 -14.29 -13.72 -4.15
CA LEU A 230 -13.18 -14.07 -5.05
C LEU A 230 -13.25 -13.33 -6.39
N PHE A 231 -14.46 -13.14 -6.93
CA PHE A 231 -14.69 -12.27 -8.07
C PHE A 231 -14.21 -10.83 -7.79
N MET A 232 -14.56 -10.26 -6.63
CA MET A 232 -14.08 -8.93 -6.23
C MET A 232 -12.55 -8.86 -5.99
N ARG A 233 -11.95 -9.90 -5.41
CA ARG A 233 -10.52 -9.95 -5.05
C ARG A 233 -9.61 -10.09 -6.26
N TYR A 234 -9.93 -11.03 -7.13
CA TYR A 234 -9.03 -11.52 -8.17
C TYR A 234 -9.63 -11.45 -9.58
N GLY A 235 -10.90 -11.07 -9.73
CA GLY A 235 -11.59 -11.14 -11.01
C GLY A 235 -11.87 -12.58 -11.46
N MET A 236 -11.93 -13.53 -10.52
CA MET A 236 -12.31 -14.92 -10.80
C MET A 236 -13.76 -14.97 -11.25
N LEU A 237 -14.03 -15.49 -12.45
CA LEU A 237 -15.37 -15.49 -13.05
C LEU A 237 -15.79 -16.85 -13.60
N ASP A 238 -15.03 -17.43 -14.52
CA ASP A 238 -15.33 -18.72 -15.15
C ASP A 238 -14.08 -19.59 -15.11
N GLU A 239 -14.22 -20.83 -14.63
CA GLU A 239 -13.12 -21.81 -14.50
C GLU A 239 -12.46 -22.08 -15.86
N LYS A 240 -13.22 -22.00 -16.95
CA LYS A 240 -12.74 -22.26 -18.32
C LYS A 240 -11.68 -21.27 -18.78
N LEU A 241 -11.73 -20.03 -18.27
CA LEU A 241 -10.73 -18.99 -18.57
C LEU A 241 -9.34 -19.30 -17.99
N MET A 242 -9.27 -20.27 -17.08
CA MET A 242 -8.08 -20.70 -16.36
C MET A 242 -7.84 -22.21 -16.51
N SER A 243 -8.39 -22.83 -17.55
CA SER A 243 -8.34 -24.28 -17.76
C SER A 243 -6.92 -24.85 -17.78
N ASP A 244 -5.95 -24.13 -18.34
CA ASP A 244 -4.53 -24.54 -18.35
C ASP A 244 -3.81 -24.28 -17.02
N ARG A 245 -4.43 -23.48 -16.13
CA ARG A 245 -3.84 -22.96 -14.89
C ARG A 245 -4.75 -23.16 -13.66
N MET A 246 -5.36 -24.34 -13.57
CA MET A 246 -6.21 -24.71 -12.44
C MET A 246 -5.44 -24.80 -11.10
N ASP A 247 -4.10 -24.92 -11.15
CA ASP A 247 -3.20 -24.81 -10.00
C ASP A 247 -3.36 -23.46 -9.29
N ILE A 248 -3.36 -22.37 -10.07
CA ILE A 248 -3.56 -21.01 -9.55
C ILE A 248 -4.98 -20.84 -9.06
N TRP A 249 -5.96 -21.30 -9.84
CA TRP A 249 -7.37 -21.18 -9.49
C TRP A 249 -7.64 -21.78 -8.11
N GLU A 250 -7.15 -23.00 -7.85
CA GLU A 250 -7.27 -23.65 -6.54
C GLU A 250 -6.52 -22.89 -5.44
N GLN A 251 -5.29 -22.46 -5.70
CA GLN A 251 -4.52 -21.67 -4.73
C GLN A 251 -5.29 -20.42 -4.27
N LEU A 252 -5.89 -19.68 -5.20
CA LEU A 252 -6.64 -18.45 -4.90
C LEU A 252 -7.98 -18.76 -4.24
N TYR A 253 -8.68 -19.82 -4.67
CA TYR A 253 -9.94 -20.23 -4.04
C TYR A 253 -9.75 -20.60 -2.57
N LEU A 254 -8.61 -21.20 -2.24
CA LEU A 254 -8.24 -21.57 -0.87
C LEU A 254 -7.67 -20.41 -0.04
N ASP A 255 -7.36 -19.26 -0.65
CA ASP A 255 -6.84 -18.08 0.05
C ASP A 255 -7.94 -17.36 0.84
N LYS A 256 -8.25 -17.91 2.02
CA LYS A 256 -9.20 -17.35 3.00
C LYS A 256 -8.53 -16.37 3.97
N SER A 257 -7.39 -15.81 3.59
CA SER A 257 -6.65 -14.88 4.45
C SER A 257 -7.48 -13.63 4.74
N ARG A 258 -7.35 -13.11 5.97
CA ARG A 258 -8.05 -11.93 6.49
C ARG A 258 -7.05 -10.83 6.89
N PRO A 259 -7.47 -9.56 6.98
CA PRO A 259 -6.60 -8.48 7.41
C PRO A 259 -6.28 -8.59 8.91
N GLU A 260 -5.08 -9.07 9.26
CA GLU A 260 -4.60 -9.19 10.65
C GLU A 260 -3.90 -7.89 11.11
N ASN A 261 -4.58 -6.75 11.01
CA ASN A 261 -3.98 -5.42 11.27
C ASN A 261 -2.68 -5.18 10.47
N THR A 262 -2.56 -5.78 9.29
CA THR A 262 -1.36 -5.70 8.46
C THR A 262 -1.32 -4.43 7.61
N GLY A 263 -2.43 -3.69 7.52
CA GLY A 263 -2.59 -2.60 6.56
C GLY A 263 -2.62 -3.10 5.10
N ILE A 264 -3.00 -4.36 4.84
CA ILE A 264 -3.07 -4.93 3.49
C ILE A 264 -4.46 -5.50 3.27
N TYR A 265 -5.16 -4.95 2.29
CA TYR A 265 -6.55 -5.25 1.99
C TYR A 265 -6.69 -5.70 0.55
N PHE A 266 -7.49 -6.73 0.33
CA PHE A 266 -8.13 -6.91 -0.97
C PHE A 266 -9.32 -5.97 -1.10
N ILE A 267 -9.83 -5.76 -2.31
CA ILE A 267 -10.90 -4.78 -2.57
C ILE A 267 -12.18 -5.06 -1.74
N ASP A 268 -12.60 -6.31 -1.61
CA ASP A 268 -13.79 -6.65 -0.82
C ASP A 268 -13.61 -6.27 0.65
N GLU A 269 -12.43 -6.50 1.21
CA GLU A 269 -12.09 -6.14 2.59
C GLU A 269 -11.96 -4.63 2.75
N TRP A 270 -11.36 -3.95 1.77
CA TRP A 270 -11.21 -2.50 1.76
C TRP A 270 -12.56 -1.80 1.82
N PHE A 271 -13.50 -2.23 0.97
CA PHE A 271 -14.86 -1.72 0.98
C PHE A 271 -15.60 -2.06 2.28
N ASP A 272 -15.42 -3.26 2.81
CA ASP A 272 -16.00 -3.67 4.10
C ASP A 272 -15.52 -2.80 5.27
N GLU A 273 -14.23 -2.47 5.33
CA GLU A 273 -13.67 -1.59 6.36
C GLU A 273 -14.14 -0.13 6.25
N ILE A 274 -14.33 0.37 5.02
CA ILE A 274 -14.90 1.72 4.79
C ILE A 274 -16.39 1.74 5.13
N ALA A 275 -17.14 0.72 4.73
CA ALA A 275 -18.55 0.57 5.06
C ALA A 275 -18.79 0.51 6.58
N ARG A 276 -17.88 -0.11 7.33
CA ARG A 276 -17.91 -0.14 8.81
C ARG A 276 -17.46 1.17 9.45
N GLY A 277 -16.87 2.09 8.70
CA GLY A 277 -16.29 3.33 9.22
C GLY A 277 -14.96 3.15 9.96
N ASN A 278 -14.32 1.99 9.84
CA ASN A 278 -12.99 1.74 10.39
C ASN A 278 -11.89 2.45 9.57
N LEU A 279 -12.12 2.56 8.26
CA LEU A 279 -11.28 3.33 7.35
C LEU A 279 -12.05 4.50 6.76
N LYS A 280 -11.34 5.62 6.57
CA LYS A 280 -11.88 6.78 5.86
C LYS A 280 -11.82 6.53 4.36
N TYR A 281 -12.80 7.03 3.60
CA TYR A 281 -12.70 7.09 2.14
C TYR A 281 -11.56 8.03 1.68
N SER A 282 -11.11 7.87 0.45
CA SER A 282 -9.97 8.57 -0.13
C SER A 282 -10.26 10.05 -0.35
N THR A 283 -9.32 10.94 -0.01
CA THR A 283 -9.58 12.40 0.02
C THR A 283 -9.14 13.18 -1.22
N ILE A 284 -8.88 12.51 -2.35
CA ILE A 284 -8.39 13.18 -3.56
C ILE A 284 -9.51 14.00 -4.22
N ASP A 285 -9.20 15.27 -4.53
CA ASP A 285 -10.15 16.29 -4.99
C ASP A 285 -10.79 16.02 -6.37
N GLU A 286 -10.26 15.06 -7.15
CA GLU A 286 -10.76 14.69 -8.48
C GLU A 286 -12.12 13.95 -8.45
N MET A 287 -12.64 13.68 -7.26
CA MET A 287 -13.82 12.85 -7.02
C MET A 287 -15.13 13.63 -6.96
N ALA A 288 -15.28 14.68 -7.76
CA ALA A 288 -16.54 15.41 -7.81
C ALA A 288 -17.64 14.55 -8.48
N LEU A 289 -18.36 13.76 -7.68
CA LEU A 289 -19.63 13.14 -8.09
C LEU A 289 -20.56 14.25 -8.58
N ASP A 290 -20.96 14.19 -9.85
CA ASP A 290 -21.88 15.15 -10.45
C ASP A 290 -21.45 16.63 -10.26
N GLY A 291 -20.14 16.89 -10.16
CA GLY A 291 -19.58 18.23 -9.92
C GLY A 291 -19.66 18.72 -8.47
N ARG A 292 -20.07 17.88 -7.51
CA ARG A 292 -20.12 18.22 -6.08
C ARG A 292 -18.94 17.63 -5.32
N LYS A 293 -18.34 18.44 -4.44
CA LYS A 293 -17.26 17.96 -3.57
C LYS A 293 -17.77 16.90 -2.59
N PRO A 294 -17.05 15.77 -2.41
CA PRO A 294 -17.39 14.77 -1.40
C PRO A 294 -17.49 15.38 0.01
N ASP A 295 -18.46 14.94 0.82
CA ASP A 295 -18.57 15.38 2.23
C ASP A 295 -17.39 14.83 3.05
N PRO A 296 -16.51 15.69 3.61
CA PRO A 296 -15.35 15.27 4.41
C PRO A 296 -15.65 14.41 5.63
N HIS A 297 -16.91 14.42 6.09
CA HIS A 297 -17.41 13.67 7.25
C HIS A 297 -18.30 12.48 6.86
N ALA A 298 -18.40 12.15 5.57
CA ALA A 298 -19.13 10.98 5.13
C ALA A 298 -18.59 9.72 5.81
N THR A 299 -19.52 8.87 6.24
CA THR A 299 -19.26 7.56 6.86
C THR A 299 -20.23 6.53 6.28
N GLY A 300 -19.96 5.25 6.53
CA GLY A 300 -20.83 4.16 6.11
C GLY A 300 -21.05 4.11 4.60
N GLU A 301 -22.30 3.96 4.19
CA GLU A 301 -22.70 3.80 2.79
C GLU A 301 -22.30 5.01 1.91
N THR A 302 -22.39 6.24 2.43
CA THR A 302 -22.01 7.44 1.67
C THR A 302 -20.50 7.48 1.39
N ALA A 303 -19.68 7.16 2.40
CA ALA A 303 -18.23 7.07 2.24
C ALA A 303 -17.84 5.96 1.24
N LEU A 304 -18.52 4.81 1.34
CA LEU A 304 -18.34 3.70 0.40
C LEU A 304 -18.72 4.10 -1.03
N GLY A 305 -19.81 4.84 -1.21
CA GLY A 305 -20.24 5.34 -2.51
C GLY A 305 -19.17 6.19 -3.21
N TYR A 306 -18.39 6.96 -2.45
CA TYR A 306 -17.20 7.65 -2.97
C TYR A 306 -16.11 6.65 -3.35
N GLU A 307 -15.72 5.78 -2.42
CA GLU A 307 -14.55 4.91 -2.61
C GLU A 307 -14.69 3.93 -3.79
N VAL A 308 -15.90 3.41 -4.01
CA VAL A 308 -16.19 2.49 -5.11
C VAL A 308 -15.89 3.09 -6.49
N LEU A 309 -15.91 4.42 -6.61
CA LEU A 309 -15.52 5.13 -7.83
C LEU A 309 -14.03 5.41 -7.91
N SER A 310 -13.35 5.52 -6.76
CA SER A 310 -11.89 5.74 -6.69
C SER A 310 -11.13 4.51 -7.12
N VAL A 311 -11.50 3.33 -6.61
CA VAL A 311 -10.69 2.11 -6.74
C VAL A 311 -10.41 1.70 -8.19
N PRO A 312 -11.35 1.78 -9.15
CA PRO A 312 -11.05 1.56 -10.57
C PRO A 312 -10.00 2.53 -11.13
N GLN A 313 -10.01 3.79 -10.68
CA GLN A 313 -8.99 4.77 -11.06
C GLN A 313 -7.63 4.41 -10.47
N MET A 314 -7.59 3.97 -9.20
CA MET A 314 -6.38 3.48 -8.56
C MET A 314 -5.76 2.31 -9.35
N GLN A 315 -6.59 1.34 -9.73
CA GLN A 315 -6.15 0.20 -10.55
C GLN A 315 -5.57 0.68 -11.89
N ARG A 316 -6.25 1.60 -12.57
CA ARG A 316 -5.81 2.15 -13.87
C ARG A 316 -4.40 2.75 -13.79
N MET A 317 -4.07 3.43 -12.69
CA MET A 317 -2.72 3.97 -12.49
C MET A 317 -1.64 2.87 -12.38
N CYS A 318 -2.00 1.72 -11.81
CA CYS A 318 -1.11 0.57 -11.61
C CYS A 318 -0.88 -0.22 -12.91
N VAL A 319 -1.86 -0.24 -13.80
CA VAL A 319 -1.78 -0.86 -15.12
C VAL A 319 -0.82 -0.08 -16.02
N GLY A 320 -1.00 1.24 -16.13
CA GLY A 320 -0.18 2.12 -16.96
C GLY A 320 -0.78 2.39 -18.36
N ALA A 321 -0.25 3.39 -19.08
CA ALA A 321 -0.88 3.96 -20.28
C ALA A 321 -1.07 3.00 -21.47
N ARG A 322 -0.21 1.98 -21.60
CA ARG A 322 -0.22 1.02 -22.73
C ARG A 322 -0.61 -0.40 -22.32
N ALA A 323 -0.95 -0.62 -21.06
CA ALA A 323 -1.19 -1.96 -20.52
C ALA A 323 -2.68 -2.33 -20.50
N ASN A 324 -2.95 -3.63 -20.40
CA ASN A 324 -4.30 -4.17 -20.52
C ASN A 324 -5.10 -3.91 -19.24
N LEU A 325 -6.19 -3.14 -19.32
CA LEU A 325 -7.06 -2.81 -18.18
C LEU A 325 -7.94 -3.98 -17.72
N VAL A 326 -7.64 -5.19 -18.18
CA VAL A 326 -8.42 -6.37 -17.87
C VAL A 326 -8.36 -6.68 -16.37
N SER A 327 -9.52 -6.66 -15.74
CA SER A 327 -9.70 -7.05 -14.33
C SER A 327 -10.04 -8.53 -14.17
N ILE A 328 -10.65 -9.15 -15.18
CA ILE A 328 -11.03 -10.56 -15.15
C ILE A 328 -9.79 -11.45 -15.29
N MET A 329 -9.71 -12.47 -14.45
CA MET A 329 -8.62 -13.43 -14.47
C MET A 329 -8.72 -14.35 -15.68
N VAL A 330 -7.69 -14.32 -16.53
CA VAL A 330 -7.55 -15.17 -17.72
C VAL A 330 -6.12 -15.71 -17.81
N GLN A 331 -5.98 -16.93 -18.32
CA GLN A 331 -4.72 -17.66 -18.34
C GLN A 331 -3.63 -16.99 -19.18
N GLU A 332 -4.01 -16.26 -20.25
CA GLU A 332 -3.05 -15.62 -21.17
C GLU A 332 -2.26 -14.48 -20.50
N TYR A 333 -2.85 -13.86 -19.48
CA TYR A 333 -2.21 -12.78 -18.74
C TYR A 333 -1.75 -13.24 -17.34
N CYS A 334 -2.23 -14.40 -16.86
CA CYS A 334 -1.88 -14.95 -15.56
C CYS A 334 -0.73 -15.97 -15.65
N ALA A 335 0.51 -15.45 -15.66
CA ALA A 335 1.72 -16.27 -15.73
C ALA A 335 2.62 -16.10 -14.49
N PRO A 336 2.15 -16.42 -13.27
CA PRO A 336 3.02 -16.42 -12.10
C PRO A 336 4.07 -17.53 -12.23
N ALA A 337 5.29 -17.19 -11.82
CA ALA A 337 6.46 -18.05 -11.79
C ALA A 337 7.17 -17.88 -10.45
N ARG A 338 8.20 -18.71 -10.18
CA ARG A 338 9.00 -18.60 -8.95
C ARG A 338 9.53 -17.18 -8.71
N ASP A 339 10.01 -16.53 -9.78
CA ASP A 339 10.59 -15.18 -9.73
C ASP A 339 9.56 -14.06 -9.92
N ASN A 340 8.31 -14.42 -10.25
CA ASN A 340 7.18 -13.51 -10.41
C ASN A 340 5.93 -14.10 -9.72
N PRO A 341 5.91 -14.19 -8.39
CA PRO A 341 4.77 -14.77 -7.67
C PRO A 341 3.55 -13.85 -7.70
N ILE A 342 2.36 -14.41 -7.52
CA ILE A 342 1.12 -13.64 -7.34
C ILE A 342 1.26 -12.72 -6.12
N ILE A 343 0.80 -11.49 -6.26
CA ILE A 343 0.75 -10.56 -5.13
C ILE A 343 -0.43 -10.93 -4.25
N ASN A 344 -0.12 -11.54 -3.11
CA ASN A 344 -1.04 -11.77 -2.00
C ASN A 344 -0.48 -11.18 -0.71
N ARG A 345 -1.29 -11.21 0.36
CA ARG A 345 -0.91 -10.61 1.64
C ARG A 345 0.40 -11.18 2.21
N LYS A 346 0.57 -12.51 2.16
CA LYS A 346 1.78 -13.18 2.68
C LYS A 346 3.03 -12.72 1.95
N TRP A 347 2.98 -12.72 0.61
CA TRP A 347 4.10 -12.30 -0.22
C TRP A 347 4.42 -10.81 -0.01
N LEU A 348 3.40 -9.95 0.05
CA LEU A 348 3.58 -8.51 0.22
C LEU A 348 4.20 -8.18 1.58
N MET A 349 3.76 -8.83 2.66
CA MET A 349 4.36 -8.68 4.00
C MET A 349 5.84 -9.06 4.01
N ALA A 350 6.18 -10.24 3.47
CA ALA A 350 7.57 -10.70 3.42
C ALA A 350 8.44 -9.78 2.56
N SER A 351 7.93 -9.38 1.39
CA SER A 351 8.66 -8.51 0.46
C SER A 351 8.86 -7.11 1.04
N LEU A 352 7.85 -6.54 1.70
CA LEU A 352 7.95 -5.24 2.35
C LEU A 352 8.98 -5.25 3.47
N HIS A 353 9.01 -6.32 4.29
CA HIS A 353 10.02 -6.48 5.32
C HIS A 353 11.45 -6.47 4.75
N ASP A 354 11.69 -7.17 3.64
CA ASP A 354 13.00 -7.19 2.99
C ASP A 354 13.37 -5.83 2.37
N VAL A 355 12.39 -5.11 1.80
CA VAL A 355 12.62 -3.75 1.31
C VAL A 355 12.95 -2.79 2.45
N LEU A 356 12.29 -2.90 3.60
CA LEU A 356 12.54 -2.03 4.76
C LEU A 356 13.92 -2.25 5.39
N LYS A 357 14.57 -3.40 5.19
CA LYS A 357 16.00 -3.57 5.53
C LYS A 357 16.91 -2.70 4.67
N CYS A 358 16.53 -2.54 3.39
CA CYS A 358 17.24 -1.66 2.47
C CYS A 358 16.86 -0.20 2.68
N ASP A 359 15.65 0.07 3.16
CA ASP A 359 15.16 1.42 3.32
C ASP A 359 14.21 1.57 4.51
N TYR A 360 14.80 1.68 5.69
CA TYR A 360 14.08 1.73 6.96
C TYR A 360 13.36 3.06 7.18
N LEU A 361 13.69 4.11 6.41
CA LEU A 361 13.05 5.42 6.51
C LEU A 361 11.78 5.55 5.65
N MET A 362 11.37 4.50 4.95
CA MET A 362 10.24 4.53 4.01
C MET A 362 8.98 5.13 4.65
N PHE A 363 8.62 4.65 5.85
CA PHE A 363 7.42 5.07 6.57
C PHE A 363 7.68 5.82 7.88
N HIS A 364 8.95 6.11 8.18
CA HIS A 364 9.35 6.86 9.36
C HIS A 364 9.02 8.35 9.20
N ARG A 365 8.27 8.93 10.13
CA ARG A 365 7.83 10.33 10.07
C ARG A 365 8.27 11.10 11.31
N LYS A 366 8.60 12.36 11.09
CA LYS A 366 8.89 13.33 12.14
C LYS A 366 7.90 14.47 12.04
N TYR A 367 7.05 14.62 13.04
CA TYR A 367 6.04 15.68 13.06
C TYR A 367 5.92 16.31 14.44
N LYS A 368 5.96 17.64 14.51
CA LYS A 368 5.93 18.41 15.78
C LYS A 368 6.95 17.97 16.83
N GLY A 369 8.10 17.45 16.40
CA GLY A 369 9.18 16.96 17.27
C GLY A 369 9.00 15.52 17.74
N GLU A 370 7.90 14.86 17.39
CA GLU A 370 7.67 13.44 17.64
C GLU A 370 8.07 12.62 16.41
N GLU A 371 8.70 11.47 16.64
CA GLU A 371 9.12 10.52 15.61
C GLU A 371 8.31 9.23 15.77
N PHE A 372 7.70 8.76 14.69
CA PHE A 372 6.86 7.56 14.67
C PHE A 372 6.81 6.94 13.28
N ASP A 373 6.51 5.65 13.21
CA ASP A 373 6.31 4.94 11.95
C ASP A 373 4.83 4.93 11.57
N VAL A 374 4.54 5.31 10.33
CA VAL A 374 3.18 5.30 9.79
C VAL A 374 2.88 3.95 9.15
N GLN A 375 1.79 3.31 9.53
CA GLN A 375 1.38 2.06 8.90
C GLN A 375 0.85 2.31 7.48
N PRO A 376 1.45 1.76 6.41
CA PRO A 376 0.91 1.87 5.06
C PRO A 376 -0.38 1.06 4.88
N LEU A 377 -1.26 1.55 4.01
CA LEU A 377 -2.49 0.92 3.59
C LEU A 377 -2.36 0.46 2.13
N PHE A 378 -2.10 -0.83 1.93
CA PHE A 378 -2.03 -1.45 0.61
C PHE A 378 -3.41 -1.95 0.16
N ILE A 379 -3.74 -1.68 -1.10
CA ILE A 379 -4.96 -2.13 -1.75
C ILE A 379 -4.57 -3.05 -2.91
N ILE A 380 -4.84 -4.35 -2.76
CA ILE A 380 -4.61 -5.34 -3.82
C ILE A 380 -5.85 -5.37 -4.71
N SER A 381 -5.69 -4.87 -5.92
CA SER A 381 -6.72 -4.81 -6.97
C SER A 381 -6.65 -6.03 -7.89
N PRO A 382 -7.76 -6.53 -8.47
CA PRO A 382 -7.71 -7.56 -9.48
C PRO A 382 -7.01 -7.06 -10.76
N GLY A 383 -6.67 -7.98 -11.66
CA GLY A 383 -6.07 -7.65 -12.95
C GLY A 383 -4.55 -7.50 -12.95
N TYR A 384 -4.04 -6.86 -14.01
CA TYR A 384 -2.65 -6.98 -14.44
C TYR A 384 -1.91 -5.64 -14.44
N GLY A 385 -1.16 -5.37 -13.36
CA GLY A 385 -0.48 -4.09 -13.12
C GLY A 385 1.02 -4.18 -13.28
N GLN A 386 1.63 -3.28 -14.06
CA GLN A 386 3.10 -3.25 -14.21
C GLN A 386 3.80 -2.54 -13.04
N ARG A 387 3.06 -1.70 -12.31
CA ARG A 387 3.58 -0.92 -11.19
C ARG A 387 2.53 -0.83 -10.08
N ALA A 388 2.99 -0.61 -8.85
CA ALA A 388 2.16 -0.07 -7.79
C ALA A 388 2.11 1.47 -7.90
N GLY A 389 1.08 2.10 -7.35
CA GLY A 389 0.90 3.55 -7.39
C GLY A 389 0.52 4.11 -6.03
N CYS A 390 1.14 5.22 -5.64
CA CYS A 390 0.74 5.97 -4.46
C CYS A 390 -0.52 6.77 -4.79
N TRP A 391 -1.65 6.34 -4.24
CA TRP A 391 -2.90 7.08 -4.39
C TRP A 391 -2.92 8.29 -3.47
N GLU A 392 -2.70 8.08 -2.17
CA GLU A 392 -2.73 9.15 -1.18
C GLU A 392 -1.44 9.10 -0.33
N PRO A 393 -0.55 10.11 -0.42
CA PRO A 393 0.61 10.17 0.45
C PRO A 393 0.17 10.49 1.88
N TRP A 394 0.98 10.10 2.86
CA TRP A 394 0.74 10.52 4.24
C TRP A 394 0.92 12.04 4.36
N SER A 395 -0.03 12.70 5.00
CA SER A 395 0.03 14.15 5.26
C SER A 395 -0.29 14.42 6.72
N PRO A 396 0.45 15.30 7.41
CA PRO A 396 0.18 15.58 8.82
C PRO A 396 -1.17 16.29 9.05
N GLY A 397 -1.81 16.05 10.20
CA GLY A 397 -3.04 16.74 10.64
C GLY A 397 -4.32 15.90 10.51
N LYS A 398 -5.47 16.52 10.23
CA LYS A 398 -6.78 15.84 10.13
C LYS A 398 -6.89 14.82 8.98
N LYS A 399 -6.02 14.92 7.97
CA LYS A 399 -5.86 13.92 6.89
C LYS A 399 -4.86 12.80 7.26
N GLY A 400 -4.06 12.98 8.31
CA GLY A 400 -2.94 12.11 8.69
C GLY A 400 -3.25 11.01 9.70
N SER A 401 -4.51 10.82 10.08
CA SER A 401 -4.92 9.71 10.94
C SER A 401 -4.81 8.36 10.25
N SER A 402 -4.95 8.34 8.92
CA SER A 402 -4.71 7.17 8.08
C SER A 402 -3.32 7.22 7.46
N GLY A 403 -2.68 6.07 7.34
CA GLY A 403 -1.43 5.96 6.61
C GLY A 403 -1.58 6.17 5.09
N PRO A 404 -0.45 6.14 4.36
CA PRO A 404 -0.46 6.31 2.92
C PRO A 404 -1.22 5.17 2.23
N ARG A 405 -1.93 5.46 1.14
CA ARG A 405 -2.65 4.48 0.33
C ARG A 405 -1.84 4.11 -0.90
N ILE A 406 -1.49 2.84 -1.02
CA ILE A 406 -0.70 2.31 -2.14
C ILE A 406 -1.50 1.20 -2.82
N CYS A 407 -1.85 1.40 -4.08
CA CYS A 407 -2.57 0.39 -4.86
C CYS A 407 -1.59 -0.44 -5.68
N LEU A 408 -1.89 -1.73 -5.85
CA LEU A 408 -1.17 -2.64 -6.72
C LEU A 408 -2.09 -3.75 -7.23
N CYS A 409 -1.84 -4.25 -8.42
CA CYS A 409 -2.64 -5.35 -8.97
C CYS A 409 -2.10 -6.72 -8.54
N ALA A 410 -3.00 -7.70 -8.38
CA ALA A 410 -2.68 -9.06 -7.93
C ALA A 410 -1.75 -9.81 -8.90
N PHE A 411 -1.82 -9.52 -10.21
CA PHE A 411 -1.12 -10.28 -11.25
C PHE A 411 -0.17 -9.41 -12.09
N PRO A 412 0.99 -8.99 -11.56
CA PRO A 412 1.97 -8.28 -12.37
C PRO A 412 2.47 -9.13 -13.54
N PRO A 413 2.49 -8.59 -14.78
CA PRO A 413 2.80 -9.40 -15.97
C PRO A 413 4.29 -9.71 -16.13
N ARG A 414 5.17 -8.97 -15.44
CA ARG A 414 6.64 -9.15 -15.56
C ARG A 414 7.32 -9.50 -14.25
N SER A 415 7.14 -8.66 -13.22
CA SER A 415 7.81 -8.84 -11.93
C SER A 415 7.05 -8.15 -10.81
N SER A 416 6.60 -8.94 -9.83
CA SER A 416 5.92 -8.46 -8.63
C SER A 416 6.83 -7.60 -7.76
N MET A 417 8.10 -7.97 -7.61
CA MET A 417 9.07 -7.16 -6.86
C MET A 417 9.30 -5.80 -7.55
N ARG A 418 9.44 -5.77 -8.88
CA ARG A 418 9.56 -4.50 -9.60
C ARG A 418 8.31 -3.64 -9.42
N ALA A 419 7.12 -4.22 -9.54
CA ALA A 419 5.87 -3.50 -9.38
C ALA A 419 5.78 -2.84 -7.98
N LEU A 420 6.10 -3.59 -6.92
CA LEU A 420 6.15 -3.10 -5.54
C LEU A 420 7.16 -1.96 -5.38
N LEU A 421 8.40 -2.15 -5.83
CA LEU A 421 9.46 -1.14 -5.70
C LEU A 421 9.13 0.15 -6.44
N MET A 422 8.48 0.06 -7.62
CA MET A 422 8.03 1.24 -8.35
C MET A 422 7.00 2.04 -7.56
N GLY A 423 6.02 1.39 -6.92
CA GLY A 423 5.03 2.12 -6.11
C GLY A 423 5.58 2.67 -4.80
N LEU A 424 6.55 1.99 -4.19
CA LEU A 424 7.25 2.53 -3.02
C LEU A 424 8.10 3.75 -3.40
N ALA A 425 8.76 3.73 -4.54
CA ALA A 425 9.48 4.90 -5.06
C ALA A 425 8.53 6.06 -5.40
N ASP A 426 7.40 5.75 -6.04
CA ASP A 426 6.33 6.70 -6.31
C ASP A 426 5.81 7.36 -5.02
N TYR A 427 5.57 6.54 -3.99
CA TYR A 427 5.20 7.03 -2.66
C TYR A 427 6.26 7.97 -2.08
N ARG A 428 7.55 7.62 -2.14
CA ARG A 428 8.62 8.49 -1.65
C ARG A 428 8.61 9.85 -2.34
N TRP A 429 8.38 9.85 -3.66
CA TRP A 429 8.31 11.06 -4.45
C TRP A 429 7.12 11.94 -4.05
N GLU A 430 5.91 11.36 -4.00
CA GLU A 430 4.70 12.11 -3.67
C GLU A 430 4.68 12.57 -2.20
N TYR A 431 5.19 11.75 -1.28
CA TYR A 431 5.36 12.18 0.12
C TYR A 431 6.35 13.35 0.21
N ALA A 432 7.50 13.28 -0.46
CA ALA A 432 8.48 14.35 -0.43
C ALA A 432 7.92 15.68 -1.00
N LYS A 433 7.08 15.61 -2.04
CA LYS A 433 6.34 16.79 -2.52
C LYS A 433 5.37 17.33 -1.47
N ALA A 434 4.60 16.45 -0.84
CA ALA A 434 3.63 16.85 0.18
C ALA A 434 4.30 17.48 1.41
N ASP A 435 5.47 16.95 1.81
CA ASP A 435 6.27 17.40 2.95
C ASP A 435 6.91 18.78 2.69
N ALA A 436 7.47 18.98 1.49
CA ALA A 436 8.09 20.24 1.10
C ALA A 436 7.09 21.32 0.62
N MET A 437 5.81 20.97 0.46
CA MET A 437 4.74 21.86 -0.01
C MET A 437 5.15 22.62 -1.29
N HIS A 438 5.04 23.95 -1.32
CA HIS A 438 5.39 24.77 -2.50
C HIS A 438 6.90 24.85 -2.79
N TYR A 439 7.75 24.41 -1.88
CA TYR A 439 9.21 24.39 -2.05
C TYR A 439 9.77 23.07 -2.60
N TRP A 440 8.91 22.13 -3.01
CA TRP A 440 9.34 20.79 -3.45
C TRP A 440 10.34 20.78 -4.62
N ILE A 441 10.45 21.86 -5.39
CA ILE A 441 11.42 22.01 -6.50
C ILE A 441 12.82 22.38 -5.96
N SER A 442 12.90 23.13 -4.88
CA SER A 442 14.18 23.65 -4.33
C SER A 442 14.66 22.91 -3.09
N GLU A 443 13.72 22.41 -2.28
CA GLU A 443 13.98 21.79 -0.99
C GLU A 443 13.51 20.34 -0.94
N GLY A 444 13.78 19.66 0.18
CA GLY A 444 13.37 18.29 0.41
C GLY A 444 14.11 17.27 -0.48
N LEU A 445 13.57 16.05 -0.53
CA LEU A 445 14.15 14.95 -1.29
C LEU A 445 14.06 15.19 -2.81
N THR A 446 12.93 15.73 -3.29
CA THR A 446 12.70 16.06 -4.70
C THR A 446 13.59 17.19 -5.20
N GLY A 447 13.71 18.29 -4.45
CA GLY A 447 14.57 19.41 -4.86
C GLY A 447 16.05 19.02 -4.91
N LYS A 448 16.52 18.25 -3.92
CA LYS A 448 17.88 17.67 -3.95
C LYS A 448 18.10 16.74 -5.13
N TRP A 449 17.08 15.99 -5.55
CA TRP A 449 17.16 15.11 -6.73
C TRP A 449 17.28 15.93 -8.01
N LEU A 450 16.41 16.93 -8.19
CA LEU A 450 16.42 17.83 -9.35
C LEU A 450 17.76 18.59 -9.48
N ALA A 451 18.37 18.97 -8.35
CA ALA A 451 19.67 19.64 -8.31
C ALA A 451 20.83 18.78 -8.85
N LEU A 452 20.67 17.47 -9.02
CA LEU A 452 21.67 16.59 -9.65
C LEU A 452 21.73 16.73 -11.18
N PHE A 453 20.73 17.38 -11.76
CA PHE A 453 20.52 17.46 -13.20
C PHE A 453 20.68 18.89 -13.68
N ASN A 454 21.23 19.05 -14.88
CA ASN A 454 21.20 20.34 -15.56
C ASN A 454 19.81 20.65 -16.15
N LYS A 455 19.57 21.90 -16.56
CA LYS A 455 18.27 22.34 -17.12
C LYS A 455 17.82 21.53 -18.35
N LYS A 456 18.75 20.96 -19.14
CA LYS A 456 18.42 20.14 -20.32
C LYS A 456 17.95 18.75 -19.90
N GLU A 457 18.62 18.14 -18.92
CA GLU A 457 18.25 16.84 -18.36
C GLU A 457 16.89 16.91 -17.65
N GLN A 458 16.60 18.02 -16.95
CA GLN A 458 15.33 18.25 -16.25
C GLN A 458 14.09 18.32 -17.17
N ARG A 459 14.26 18.38 -18.50
CA ARG A 459 13.15 18.28 -19.46
C ARG A 459 12.54 16.88 -19.53
N LYS A 460 13.24 15.85 -19.05
CA LYS A 460 12.70 14.48 -18.98
C LYS A 460 11.77 14.35 -17.76
N ASP A 461 11.03 13.24 -17.72
CA ASP A 461 10.25 12.87 -16.54
C ASP A 461 11.17 12.50 -15.36
N MET A 462 11.49 13.50 -14.52
CA MET A 462 12.38 13.36 -13.37
C MET A 462 11.86 12.39 -12.31
N LYS A 463 10.53 12.26 -12.21
CA LYS A 463 9.90 11.29 -11.31
C LYS A 463 10.16 9.87 -11.82
N GLN A 464 9.97 9.62 -13.11
CA GLN A 464 10.25 8.30 -13.69
C GLN A 464 11.74 7.93 -13.56
N VAL A 465 12.66 8.88 -13.79
CA VAL A 465 14.10 8.66 -13.59
C VAL A 465 14.42 8.34 -12.13
N PHE A 466 13.79 9.03 -11.17
CA PHE A 466 13.91 8.71 -9.74
C PHE A 466 13.43 7.29 -9.43
N ILE A 467 12.25 6.91 -9.93
CA ILE A 467 11.66 5.59 -9.71
C ILE A 467 12.57 4.46 -10.23
N ASP A 468 13.09 4.61 -11.46
CA ASP A 468 13.98 3.61 -12.05
C ASP A 468 15.32 3.52 -11.30
N CYS A 469 15.87 4.65 -10.86
CA CYS A 469 17.09 4.63 -10.07
C CYS A 469 16.87 4.03 -8.66
N TYR A 470 15.72 4.30 -8.03
CA TYR A 470 15.36 3.70 -6.75
C TYR A 470 15.20 2.18 -6.85
N PHE A 471 14.60 1.69 -7.94
CA PHE A 471 14.53 0.25 -8.20
C PHE A 471 15.93 -0.38 -8.19
N HIS A 472 16.90 0.22 -8.90
CA HIS A 472 18.27 -0.27 -8.90
C HIS A 472 19.00 -0.08 -7.57
N TRP A 473 18.68 0.98 -6.81
CA TRP A 473 19.22 1.18 -5.46
C TRP A 473 18.89 0.00 -4.54
N VAL A 474 17.60 -0.38 -4.48
CA VAL A 474 17.14 -1.46 -3.61
C VAL A 474 17.47 -2.84 -4.19
N GLN A 475 17.27 -3.04 -5.49
CA GLN A 475 17.38 -4.36 -6.09
C GLN A 475 18.84 -4.74 -6.42
N ASN A 476 19.67 -3.79 -6.82
CA ASN A 476 21.00 -4.07 -7.38
C ASN A 476 22.12 -3.59 -6.45
N GLU A 477 22.10 -2.32 -6.05
CA GLU A 477 23.18 -1.72 -5.25
C GLU A 477 23.29 -2.37 -3.85
N ALA A 478 22.16 -2.69 -3.22
CA ALA A 478 22.11 -3.45 -1.97
C ALA A 478 22.76 -4.86 -2.08
N ARG A 479 22.87 -5.41 -3.30
CA ARG A 479 23.47 -6.71 -3.61
C ARG A 479 24.86 -6.60 -4.26
N ARG A 480 25.52 -5.42 -4.16
CA ARG A 480 26.83 -5.12 -4.77
C ARG A 480 26.85 -5.20 -6.30
N ILE A 481 25.71 -5.01 -6.97
CA ILE A 481 25.63 -4.96 -8.43
C ILE A 481 25.57 -3.48 -8.86
N PRO A 482 26.68 -2.87 -9.35
CA PRO A 482 26.68 -1.48 -9.75
C PRO A 482 25.82 -1.27 -10.99
N LYS A 483 24.65 -0.65 -10.81
CA LYS A 483 23.80 -0.20 -11.91
C LYS A 483 23.62 1.32 -11.92
N LEU A 484 23.87 1.99 -10.79
CA LEU A 484 23.71 3.43 -10.67
C LEU A 484 25.00 4.19 -10.99
N GLU A 485 24.84 5.38 -11.55
CA GLU A 485 25.91 6.37 -11.60
C GLU A 485 26.31 6.79 -10.18
N LYS A 486 27.56 7.24 -10.04
CA LYS A 486 28.12 7.69 -8.75
C LYS A 486 27.27 8.78 -8.08
N ARG A 487 26.78 9.77 -8.85
CA ARG A 487 25.94 10.87 -8.32
C ARG A 487 24.64 10.37 -7.70
N PHE A 488 23.96 9.41 -8.33
CA PHE A 488 22.70 8.85 -7.82
C PHE A 488 22.95 7.96 -6.61
N ARG A 489 24.04 7.18 -6.63
CA ARG A 489 24.45 6.36 -5.48
C ARG A 489 24.71 7.22 -4.25
N GLU A 490 25.46 8.31 -4.39
CA GLU A 490 25.72 9.25 -3.29
C GLU A 490 24.45 9.95 -2.79
N PHE A 491 23.53 10.25 -3.71
CA PHE A 491 22.23 10.81 -3.35
C PHE A 491 21.40 9.84 -2.49
N PHE A 492 21.23 8.60 -2.93
CA PHE A 492 20.43 7.62 -2.18
C PHE A 492 21.12 7.21 -0.88
N TRP A 493 22.46 7.13 -0.85
CA TRP A 493 23.19 6.88 0.40
C TRP A 493 22.84 7.90 1.51
N ARG A 494 22.64 9.16 1.13
CA ARG A 494 22.34 10.24 2.09
C ARG A 494 20.86 10.38 2.41
N ASN A 495 19.97 10.16 1.43
CA ASN A 495 18.54 10.47 1.57
C ASN A 495 17.65 9.22 1.75
N THR A 496 18.14 8.03 1.38
CA THR A 496 17.49 6.72 1.58
C THR A 496 18.54 5.69 2.01
N PRO A 497 19.21 5.91 3.17
CA PRO A 497 20.32 5.08 3.60
C PRO A 497 19.90 3.63 3.81
N PHE A 498 20.80 2.70 3.47
CA PHE A 498 20.64 1.29 3.81
C PHE A 498 20.59 1.07 5.33
N GLY A 499 19.84 0.06 5.77
CA GLY A 499 19.91 -0.41 7.15
C GLY A 499 21.28 -0.99 7.50
N ASP A 500 21.58 -1.08 8.80
CA ASP A 500 22.90 -1.48 9.27
C ASP A 500 23.32 -2.89 8.82
N GLU A 501 22.37 -3.84 8.73
CA GLU A 501 22.62 -5.20 8.22
C GLU A 501 23.14 -5.17 6.77
N ILE A 502 22.48 -4.42 5.90
CA ILE A 502 22.91 -4.26 4.50
C ILE A 502 24.25 -3.53 4.44
N LYS A 503 24.45 -2.48 5.25
CA LYS A 503 25.73 -1.76 5.29
C LYS A 503 26.89 -2.66 5.71
N GLN A 504 26.71 -3.53 6.72
CA GLN A 504 27.71 -4.52 7.13
C GLN A 504 28.03 -5.48 5.98
N ASN A 505 27.01 -5.95 5.27
CA ASN A 505 27.19 -6.77 4.06
C ASN A 505 27.87 -6.01 2.91
N LEU A 506 27.88 -4.68 2.91
CA LEU A 506 28.58 -3.86 1.92
C LEU A 506 30.00 -3.47 2.34
N LYS A 507 30.36 -3.53 3.64
CA LYS A 507 31.69 -3.16 4.18
C LYS A 507 32.84 -3.88 3.48
N GLY A 508 32.64 -5.14 3.09
CA GLY A 508 33.66 -5.94 2.37
C GLY A 508 33.87 -5.57 0.89
N GLY A 509 33.11 -4.61 0.34
CA GLY A 509 33.21 -4.20 -1.07
C GLY A 509 33.75 -2.77 -1.23
N GLY A 510 34.75 -2.58 -2.11
CA GLY A 510 35.43 -1.29 -2.29
C GLY A 510 34.55 -0.11 -2.76
N MET A 511 33.36 -0.38 -3.30
CA MET A 511 32.45 0.66 -3.82
C MET A 511 31.81 1.52 -2.72
N PHE A 512 31.46 0.90 -1.59
CA PHE A 512 30.78 1.58 -0.47
C PHE A 512 31.71 1.88 0.71
N ALA A 513 32.91 1.31 0.73
CA ALA A 513 33.88 1.43 1.83
C ALA A 513 34.08 2.88 2.28
N ARG A 514 34.40 3.80 1.36
CA ARG A 514 34.61 5.22 1.68
C ARG A 514 33.37 5.91 2.27
N MET A 515 32.17 5.60 1.76
CA MET A 515 30.93 6.19 2.27
C MET A 515 30.61 5.69 3.68
N ILE A 516 30.88 4.41 3.94
CA ILE A 516 30.72 3.79 5.25
C ILE A 516 31.72 4.38 6.26
N GLU A 517 33.00 4.49 5.89
CA GLU A 517 34.02 5.10 6.75
C GLU A 517 33.68 6.54 7.13
N MET A 518 33.20 7.34 6.18
CA MET A 518 32.76 8.72 6.44
C MET A 518 31.55 8.76 7.36
N GLU A 519 30.60 7.85 7.20
CA GLU A 519 29.42 7.74 8.06
C GLU A 519 29.78 7.30 9.47
N ASP A 520 30.60 6.27 9.63
CA ASP A 520 31.08 5.76 10.92
C ASP A 520 31.88 6.86 11.65
N ALA A 521 32.74 7.61 10.95
CA ALA A 521 33.45 8.76 11.50
C ALA A 521 32.51 9.90 11.90
N LYS A 522 31.39 10.09 11.18
CA LYS A 522 30.37 11.08 11.54
C LYS A 522 29.60 10.63 12.79
N LYS A 523 29.12 9.39 12.83
CA LYS A 523 28.42 8.82 14.00
C LYS A 523 29.26 8.97 15.27
N LYS A 524 30.56 8.66 15.20
CA LYS A 524 31.49 8.83 16.33
C LYS A 524 31.59 10.28 16.81
N ARG A 525 31.66 11.26 15.90
CA ARG A 525 31.65 12.68 16.27
C ARG A 525 30.33 13.09 16.90
N ASP A 526 29.20 12.68 16.31
CA ASP A 526 27.87 13.01 16.81
C ASP A 526 27.65 12.39 18.22
N GLU A 527 28.15 11.18 18.47
CA GLU A 527 28.16 10.52 19.79
C GLU A 527 29.02 11.27 20.81
N GLU A 528 30.23 11.68 20.43
CA GLU A 528 31.12 12.50 21.28
C GLU A 528 30.46 13.86 21.64
N GLU A 529 29.83 14.52 20.68
CA GLU A 529 29.07 15.76 20.90
C GLU A 529 27.87 15.54 21.84
N GLN A 530 27.14 14.43 21.67
CA GLN A 530 25.98 14.12 22.51
C GLN A 530 26.38 13.85 23.97
N ILE A 531 27.48 13.11 24.19
CA ILE A 531 28.06 12.88 25.52
C ILE A 531 28.44 14.21 26.18
N GLU A 532 29.04 15.13 25.42
CA GLU A 532 29.41 16.46 25.93
C GLU A 532 28.19 17.31 26.28
N ILE A 533 27.14 17.30 25.44
CA ILE A 533 25.88 17.99 25.71
C ILE A 533 25.24 17.46 26.99
N ASP A 534 25.22 16.14 27.18
CA ASP A 534 24.60 15.52 28.35
C ASP A 534 25.42 15.78 29.63
N ARG A 535 26.76 15.84 29.52
CA ARG A 535 27.64 16.31 30.59
C ARG A 535 27.30 17.74 31.02
N ILE A 536 27.17 18.67 30.06
CA ILE A 536 26.81 20.07 30.31
C ILE A 536 25.42 20.19 30.94
N LYS A 537 24.44 19.39 30.47
CA LYS A 537 23.09 19.37 31.05
C LYS A 537 23.12 18.86 32.50
N ALA A 538 23.85 17.79 32.79
CA ALA A 538 23.99 17.23 34.14
C ALA A 538 24.64 18.24 35.10
N GLU A 539 25.69 18.95 34.67
CA GLU A 539 26.33 19.99 35.47
C GLU A 539 25.36 21.15 35.76
N ARG A 540 24.56 21.57 34.78
CA ARG A 540 23.54 22.61 34.96
C ARG A 540 22.44 22.19 35.93
N GLU A 541 21.97 20.95 35.86
CA GLU A 541 20.97 20.41 36.78
C GLU A 541 21.53 20.25 38.20
N ALA A 542 22.78 19.80 38.36
CA ALA A 542 23.47 19.75 39.66
C ALA A 542 23.61 21.16 40.29
N ARG A 543 23.93 22.16 39.48
CA ARG A 543 24.01 23.55 39.95
C ARG A 543 22.64 24.12 40.33
N LYS A 544 21.58 23.76 39.61
CA LYS A 544 20.19 24.15 39.96
C LYS A 544 19.72 23.49 41.24
N THR A 545 19.95 22.19 41.42
CA THR A 545 19.61 21.47 42.65
C THR A 545 20.38 22.02 43.85
N ALA A 546 21.68 22.30 43.71
CA ALA A 546 22.47 22.93 44.77
C ALA A 546 21.96 24.35 45.14
N ARG A 547 21.51 25.14 44.16
CA ARG A 547 20.88 26.45 44.41
C ARG A 547 19.52 26.33 45.09
N ARG A 548 18.70 25.35 44.70
CA ARG A 548 17.40 25.09 45.31
C ARG A 548 17.54 24.62 46.76
N ALA A 549 18.47 23.69 47.03
CA ALA A 549 18.78 23.25 48.39
C ALA A 549 19.25 24.41 49.28
N LYS A 550 20.06 25.34 48.75
CA LYS A 550 20.47 26.56 49.47
C LYS A 550 19.32 27.53 49.76
N MET A 551 18.30 27.59 48.91
CA MET A 551 17.11 28.43 49.13
C MET A 551 16.08 27.77 50.06
N GLU A 552 16.09 26.45 50.20
CA GLU A 552 15.21 25.71 51.13
C GLU A 552 15.84 25.59 52.54
N SER A 553 17.15 25.80 52.67
CA SER A 553 17.90 25.74 53.95
C SER A 553 18.12 27.09 54.63
N GLY A 554 17.65 28.19 54.04
CA GLY A 554 17.74 29.55 54.58
C GLY A 554 16.36 30.17 54.62
#